data_AF-A0A835E0Y4-F1
#
_entry.id   AF-A0A835E0Y4-F1
#
_cell.length_a   1.000
_cell.length_b   1.000
_cell.length_c   1.000
_cell.angle_alpha   90.00
_cell.angle_beta   90.00
_cell.angle_gamma   90.00
#
_symmetry.space_group_name_H-M   'P 1'
#
loop_
_entity.id
_entity.type
_entity.pdbx_description
1 polymer ?
#
loop_
_entity_poly.entity_id
_entity_poly.type
_entity_poly.pdbx_seq_one_letter_code
_entity_poly.pdbx_strand_id
1 'polypeptide(L)'
;MELRLRDSILLVSLAVSTAALYARAVSSRVRPGPTRLAMLLPVTIFFAAIPLVFSSAVLRCAAALFLSWLGTFKVVLLAVGHGPLDPTLPSLQFVLTTALPIELVIIPSGVHPDKARSMAGPVSTSSLASFTFKVAVIAAITRLYKYFHEMHLYVRLVLYGVHVWCSMELLFAGAAAACRGVLGVEVKPQFDKPYVATSLQDFWGRRWNLPVSAILRASVYDPVRARAGKEAGVVATFVVSGLMHEALVYYFTLEPPTGEMVAFFLLHGVCRVAEDWCAPRWTARGWPAPPRHVARVLVLLFFMATSFSLIFPPVYREGREEMLLKESADALEAFFAGVVV
;
A
#
# COMPACT_ATOMS: atom_id res chain seq x y z
N MET A 1 -19.64 22.88 -11.91
CA MET A 1 -19.38 21.41 -12.02
C MET A 1 -18.29 20.97 -11.05
N GLU A 2 -17.22 21.77 -10.89
CA GLU A 2 -16.14 21.54 -9.89
C GLU A 2 -16.64 21.39 -8.43
N LEU A 3 -17.61 22.20 -8.02
CA LEU A 3 -18.23 22.12 -6.68
C LEU A 3 -19.01 20.82 -6.41
N ARG A 4 -19.44 20.07 -7.43
CA ARG A 4 -20.16 18.79 -7.23
C ARG A 4 -19.24 17.59 -7.07
N LEU A 5 -18.02 17.66 -7.64
CA LEU A 5 -17.07 16.55 -7.62
C LEU A 5 -16.21 16.54 -6.35
N ARG A 6 -15.92 17.72 -5.81
CA ARG A 6 -15.09 17.90 -4.61
C ARG A 6 -15.64 17.07 -3.45
N ASP A 7 -14.77 16.26 -2.86
CA ASP A 7 -15.07 15.35 -1.75
C ASP A 7 -16.15 14.27 -2.01
N SER A 8 -16.66 14.14 -3.25
CA SER A 8 -17.70 13.16 -3.58
C SER A 8 -17.12 11.78 -3.91
N ILE A 9 -17.03 10.90 -2.91
CA ILE A 9 -16.55 9.52 -3.08
C ILE A 9 -17.34 8.77 -4.15
N LEU A 10 -18.65 8.97 -4.24
CA LEU A 10 -19.51 8.30 -5.23
C LEU A 10 -19.18 8.72 -6.66
N LEU A 11 -19.05 10.03 -6.91
CA LEU A 11 -18.72 10.53 -8.25
C LEU A 11 -17.30 10.16 -8.65
N VAL A 12 -16.35 10.21 -7.71
CA VAL A 12 -14.98 9.74 -7.94
C VAL A 12 -14.98 8.24 -8.28
N SER A 13 -15.72 7.42 -7.54
CA SER A 13 -15.83 5.98 -7.80
C SER A 13 -16.45 5.68 -9.17
N LEU A 14 -17.46 6.45 -9.59
CA LEU A 14 -18.07 6.32 -10.91
C LEU A 14 -17.08 6.72 -12.03
N ALA A 15 -16.34 7.80 -11.84
CA ALA A 15 -15.32 8.26 -12.79
C ALA A 15 -14.17 7.24 -12.93
N VAL A 16 -13.67 6.71 -11.81
CA VAL A 16 -12.66 5.64 -11.77
C VAL A 16 -13.16 4.37 -12.45
N SER A 17 -14.41 3.98 -12.20
CA SER A 17 -15.04 2.83 -12.86
C SER A 17 -15.14 3.03 -14.37
N THR A 18 -15.52 4.23 -14.81
CA THR A 18 -15.60 4.58 -16.23
C THR A 18 -14.22 4.52 -16.88
N ALA A 19 -13.19 5.07 -16.25
CA ALA A 19 -11.81 5.01 -16.75
C ALA A 19 -11.28 3.58 -16.82
N ALA A 20 -11.59 2.74 -15.82
CA ALA A 20 -11.23 1.32 -15.83
C ALA A 20 -11.94 0.55 -16.97
N LEU A 21 -13.23 0.81 -17.20
CA LEU A 21 -13.97 0.19 -18.31
C LEU A 21 -13.44 0.63 -19.67
N TYR A 22 -13.04 1.90 -19.80
CA TYR A 22 -12.33 2.39 -20.99
C TYR A 22 -10.99 1.63 -21.17
N ALA A 23 -10.19 1.49 -20.12
CA ALA A 23 -8.92 0.76 -20.18
C ALA A 23 -9.11 -0.71 -20.62
N ARG A 24 -10.16 -1.37 -20.10
CA ARG A 24 -10.57 -2.72 -20.52
C ARG A 24 -10.94 -2.76 -22.00
N ALA A 25 -11.77 -1.82 -22.45
CA ALA A 25 -12.25 -1.74 -23.83
C ALA A 25 -11.13 -1.51 -24.85
N VAL A 26 -10.15 -0.67 -24.51
CA VAL A 26 -8.94 -0.47 -25.33
C VAL A 26 -8.11 -1.75 -25.36
N SER A 27 -7.87 -2.35 -24.20
CA SER A 27 -7.00 -3.53 -24.07
C SER A 27 -7.57 -4.79 -24.72
N SER A 28 -8.90 -4.89 -24.86
CA SER A 28 -9.56 -5.98 -25.58
C SER A 28 -9.48 -5.83 -27.11
N ARG A 29 -9.18 -4.64 -27.62
CA ARG A 29 -9.16 -4.33 -29.06
C ARG A 29 -7.76 -4.13 -29.62
N VAL A 30 -6.84 -3.62 -28.80
CA VAL A 30 -5.48 -3.27 -29.20
C VAL A 30 -4.51 -4.22 -28.54
N ARG A 31 -3.53 -4.77 -29.28
CA ARG A 31 -2.51 -5.70 -28.75
C ARG A 31 -1.53 -5.02 -27.77
N PRO A 32 -0.83 -5.77 -26.90
CA PRO A 32 0.10 -5.16 -25.94
C PRO A 32 1.25 -4.46 -26.67
N GLY A 33 1.67 -3.30 -26.18
CA GLY A 33 2.73 -2.51 -26.80
C GLY A 33 2.53 -1.00 -26.71
N PRO A 34 3.34 -0.22 -27.44
CA PRO A 34 3.38 1.24 -27.31
C PRO A 34 2.07 1.92 -27.72
N THR A 35 1.36 1.40 -28.73
CA THR A 35 0.05 1.95 -29.14
C THR A 35 -0.99 1.83 -28.03
N ARG A 36 -1.04 0.67 -27.36
CA ARG A 36 -1.94 0.46 -26.23
C ARG A 36 -1.56 1.39 -25.07
N LEU A 37 -0.25 1.55 -24.79
CA LEU A 37 0.23 2.47 -23.76
C LEU A 37 -0.18 3.92 -24.04
N ALA A 38 -0.02 4.39 -25.27
CA ALA A 38 -0.42 5.74 -25.67
C ALA A 38 -1.94 5.96 -25.48
N MET A 39 -2.76 4.96 -25.82
CA MET A 39 -4.21 5.03 -25.62
C MET A 39 -4.63 4.95 -24.15
N LEU A 40 -3.82 4.33 -23.29
CA LEU A 40 -4.07 4.24 -21.85
C LEU A 40 -3.47 5.41 -21.05
N LEU A 41 -2.65 6.25 -21.68
CA LEU A 41 -2.04 7.43 -21.05
C LEU A 41 -3.07 8.39 -20.41
N PRO A 42 -4.24 8.67 -21.04
CA PRO A 42 -5.27 9.48 -20.39
C PRO A 42 -5.78 8.87 -19.07
N VAL A 43 -5.86 7.54 -18.97
CA VAL A 43 -6.27 6.84 -17.74
C VAL A 43 -5.22 7.00 -16.65
N THR A 44 -3.94 6.88 -16.99
CA THR A 44 -2.85 7.04 -16.01
C THR A 44 -2.75 8.48 -15.51
N ILE A 45 -2.93 9.47 -16.39
CA ILE A 45 -2.96 10.89 -16.00
C ILE A 45 -4.16 11.16 -15.10
N PHE A 46 -5.33 10.62 -15.46
CA PHE A 46 -6.54 10.73 -14.64
C PHE A 46 -6.34 10.12 -13.25
N PHE A 47 -5.77 8.91 -13.14
CA PHE A 47 -5.48 8.27 -11.86
C PHE A 47 -4.48 9.03 -11.01
N ALA A 48 -3.48 9.69 -11.63
CA ALA A 48 -2.58 10.57 -10.92
C ALA A 48 -3.26 11.85 -10.41
N ALA A 49 -4.19 12.44 -11.18
CA ALA A 49 -4.81 13.72 -10.81
C ALA A 49 -5.97 13.55 -9.81
N ILE A 50 -6.75 12.48 -9.91
CA ILE A 50 -8.02 12.34 -9.18
C ILE A 50 -7.93 12.43 -7.65
N PRO A 51 -6.83 12.04 -6.95
CA PRO A 51 -6.76 12.21 -5.50
C PRO A 51 -6.83 13.67 -5.05
N LEU A 52 -6.39 14.62 -5.89
CA LEU A 52 -6.39 16.06 -5.57
C LEU A 52 -7.80 16.65 -5.43
N VAL A 53 -8.84 15.91 -5.81
CA VAL A 53 -10.25 16.31 -5.61
C VAL A 53 -10.66 16.23 -4.14
N PHE A 54 -9.93 15.47 -3.32
CA PHE A 54 -10.22 15.32 -1.89
C PHE A 54 -9.53 16.40 -1.05
N SER A 55 -10.33 17.13 -0.29
CA SER A 55 -9.88 18.10 0.72
C SER A 55 -9.22 17.38 1.89
N SER A 56 -9.80 16.27 2.38
CA SER A 56 -9.22 15.45 3.45
C SER A 56 -7.86 14.89 3.05
N ALA A 57 -6.86 15.08 3.89
CA ALA A 57 -5.51 14.56 3.68
C ALA A 57 -5.47 13.03 3.72
N VAL A 58 -6.25 12.41 4.62
CA VAL A 58 -6.34 10.95 4.73
C VAL A 58 -6.99 10.34 3.49
N LEU A 59 -8.14 10.87 3.04
CA LEU A 59 -8.82 10.36 1.84
C LEU A 59 -7.97 10.58 0.58
N ARG A 60 -7.32 11.73 0.46
CA ARG A 60 -6.41 12.05 -0.64
C ARG A 60 -5.22 11.10 -0.68
N CYS A 61 -4.57 10.84 0.45
CA CYS A 61 -3.46 9.89 0.54
C CYS A 61 -3.89 8.44 0.22
N ALA A 62 -5.05 8.01 0.75
CA ALA A 62 -5.61 6.69 0.43
C ALA A 62 -5.92 6.55 -1.07
N ALA A 63 -6.56 7.56 -1.68
CA ALA A 63 -6.82 7.58 -3.12
C ALA A 63 -5.53 7.59 -3.94
N ALA A 64 -4.49 8.30 -3.50
CA ALA A 64 -3.19 8.31 -4.16
C ALA A 64 -2.49 6.94 -4.11
N LEU A 65 -2.54 6.24 -2.98
CA LEU A 65 -2.02 4.87 -2.86
C LEU A 65 -2.76 3.92 -3.82
N PHE A 66 -4.08 4.04 -3.89
CA PHE A 66 -4.92 3.12 -4.67
C PHE A 66 -4.81 3.39 -6.17
N LEU A 67 -4.84 4.66 -6.57
CA LEU A 67 -5.01 5.08 -7.95
C LEU A 67 -3.69 5.59 -8.54
N SER A 68 -3.12 6.67 -7.99
CA SER A 68 -1.88 7.25 -8.51
C SER A 68 -0.73 6.25 -8.52
N TRP A 69 -0.62 5.43 -7.48
CA TRP A 69 0.39 4.38 -7.41
C TRP A 69 -0.09 3.05 -8.00
N LEU A 70 -0.90 2.29 -7.26
CA LEU A 70 -1.21 0.92 -7.65
C LEU A 70 -2.01 0.85 -8.94
N GLY A 71 -3.03 1.70 -9.09
CA GLY A 71 -3.87 1.78 -10.29
C GLY A 71 -3.06 2.11 -11.54
N THR A 72 -2.24 3.16 -11.50
CA THR A 72 -1.37 3.55 -12.62
C THR A 72 -0.41 2.42 -13.00
N PHE A 73 0.26 1.80 -12.03
CA PHE A 73 1.20 0.71 -12.29
C PHE A 73 0.48 -0.50 -12.90
N LYS A 74 -0.72 -0.84 -12.42
CA LYS A 74 -1.55 -1.90 -13.01
C LYS A 74 -1.96 -1.59 -14.45
N VAL A 75 -2.35 -0.36 -14.75
CA VAL A 75 -2.72 0.07 -16.12
C VAL A 75 -1.52 0.10 -17.06
N VAL A 76 -0.34 0.54 -16.58
CA VAL A 76 0.90 0.49 -17.38
C VAL A 76 1.32 -0.95 -17.65
N LEU A 77 1.23 -1.84 -16.65
CA LEU A 77 1.50 -3.27 -16.85
C LEU A 77 0.52 -3.90 -17.85
N LEU A 78 -0.78 -3.57 -17.76
CA LEU A 78 -1.79 -3.97 -18.75
C LEU A 78 -1.45 -3.51 -20.17
N ALA A 79 -0.88 -2.30 -20.31
CA ALA A 79 -0.46 -1.76 -21.59
C ALA A 79 0.59 -2.64 -22.29
N VAL A 80 1.50 -3.23 -21.50
CA VAL A 80 2.56 -4.12 -21.98
C VAL A 80 2.19 -5.61 -21.90
N GLY A 81 0.97 -5.94 -21.46
CA GLY A 81 0.47 -7.33 -21.44
C GLY A 81 0.94 -8.14 -20.23
N HIS A 82 1.30 -7.47 -19.14
CA HIS A 82 1.72 -8.06 -17.88
C HIS A 82 0.83 -7.58 -16.72
N GLY A 83 1.09 -8.10 -15.52
CA GLY A 83 0.43 -7.66 -14.30
C GLY A 83 -0.92 -8.34 -14.03
N PRO A 84 -1.67 -7.83 -13.04
CA PRO A 84 -2.87 -8.50 -12.54
C PRO A 84 -4.15 -8.20 -13.34
N LEU A 85 -4.11 -7.27 -14.30
CA LEU A 85 -5.26 -6.89 -15.11
C LEU A 85 -5.28 -7.68 -16.41
N ASP A 86 -6.43 -8.30 -16.69
CA ASP A 86 -6.68 -9.03 -17.93
C ASP A 86 -8.03 -8.57 -18.52
N PRO A 87 -8.10 -8.12 -19.78
CA PRO A 87 -9.34 -7.65 -20.40
C PRO A 87 -10.43 -8.73 -20.51
N THR A 88 -10.08 -10.01 -20.41
CA THR A 88 -11.03 -11.13 -20.43
C THR A 88 -11.81 -11.28 -19.12
N LEU A 89 -11.33 -10.66 -18.02
CA LEU A 89 -12.04 -10.67 -16.74
C LEU A 89 -13.45 -10.07 -16.86
N PRO A 90 -14.41 -10.54 -16.04
CA PRO A 90 -15.69 -9.88 -15.87
C PRO A 90 -15.52 -8.39 -15.53
N SER A 91 -16.38 -7.54 -16.09
CA SER A 91 -16.24 -6.07 -15.99
C SER A 91 -16.11 -5.58 -14.54
N LEU A 92 -16.92 -6.11 -13.63
CA LEU A 92 -16.89 -5.72 -12.20
C LEU A 92 -15.58 -6.14 -11.53
N GLN A 93 -15.09 -7.35 -11.81
CA GLN A 93 -13.81 -7.83 -11.28
C GLN A 93 -12.63 -7.00 -11.81
N PHE A 94 -12.67 -6.62 -13.09
CA PHE A 94 -11.67 -5.75 -13.70
C PHE A 94 -11.65 -4.38 -13.02
N VAL A 95 -12.82 -3.76 -12.84
CA VAL A 95 -12.96 -2.44 -12.18
C VAL A 95 -12.41 -2.49 -10.76
N LEU A 96 -12.83 -3.47 -9.96
CA LEU A 96 -12.39 -3.60 -8.57
C LEU A 96 -10.89 -3.88 -8.46
N THR A 97 -10.34 -4.73 -9.33
CA THR A 97 -8.89 -5.02 -9.34
C THR A 97 -8.09 -3.79 -9.78
N THR A 98 -8.64 -2.96 -10.66
CA THR A 98 -8.00 -1.71 -11.10
C THR A 98 -8.02 -0.66 -9.99
N ALA A 99 -9.16 -0.47 -9.32
CA ALA A 99 -9.38 0.61 -8.37
C ALA A 99 -8.87 0.33 -6.95
N LEU A 100 -8.90 -0.94 -6.51
CA LEU A 100 -8.56 -1.31 -5.14
C LEU A 100 -7.12 -1.83 -5.03
N PRO A 101 -6.50 -1.69 -3.85
CA PRO A 101 -5.08 -2.00 -3.66
C PRO A 101 -4.89 -3.51 -3.36
N ILE A 102 -5.61 -4.36 -4.08
CA ILE A 102 -5.74 -5.78 -3.78
C ILE A 102 -5.11 -6.64 -4.88
N GLU A 103 -4.68 -7.83 -4.47
CA GLU A 103 -4.46 -8.95 -5.37
C GLU A 103 -5.57 -9.98 -5.13
N LEU A 104 -6.41 -10.18 -6.14
CA LEU A 104 -7.42 -11.23 -6.11
C LEU A 104 -6.75 -12.60 -6.23
N VAL A 105 -7.23 -13.57 -5.46
CA VAL A 105 -6.90 -14.98 -5.67
C VAL A 105 -7.71 -15.44 -6.88
N ILE A 106 -7.06 -15.59 -8.04
CA ILE A 106 -7.70 -16.17 -9.22
C ILE A 106 -7.91 -17.66 -8.93
N ILE A 107 -9.15 -18.05 -8.69
CA ILE A 107 -9.52 -19.46 -8.57
C ILE A 107 -9.46 -20.05 -9.98
N PRO A 108 -8.70 -21.13 -10.23
CA PRO A 108 -8.59 -21.73 -11.55
C PRO A 108 -9.96 -22.12 -12.12
N SER A 109 -10.19 -21.82 -13.39
CA SER A 109 -11.38 -22.22 -14.14
C SER A 109 -11.56 -23.74 -14.06
N GLY A 110 -12.60 -24.20 -13.37
CA GLY A 110 -12.87 -25.62 -13.10
C GLY A 110 -13.31 -25.93 -11.67
N VAL A 111 -13.15 -24.98 -10.75
CA VAL A 111 -13.70 -25.09 -9.38
C VAL A 111 -15.11 -24.51 -9.35
N HIS A 112 -16.10 -25.34 -8.97
CA HIS A 112 -17.50 -24.93 -8.81
C HIS A 112 -17.60 -23.72 -7.85
N PRO A 113 -18.45 -22.71 -8.14
CA PRO A 113 -18.59 -21.50 -7.31
C PRO A 113 -18.96 -21.80 -5.84
N ASP A 114 -19.62 -22.92 -5.55
CA ASP A 114 -19.92 -23.37 -4.19
C ASP A 114 -18.67 -23.85 -3.43
N LYS A 115 -17.67 -24.40 -4.14
CA LYS A 115 -16.38 -24.80 -3.56
C LYS A 115 -15.47 -23.59 -3.31
N ALA A 116 -15.56 -22.56 -4.16
CA ALA A 116 -14.94 -21.27 -3.94
C ALA A 116 -15.51 -20.53 -2.72
N ARG A 117 -16.85 -20.49 -2.57
CA ARG A 117 -17.53 -19.99 -1.38
C ARG A 117 -17.23 -20.80 -0.11
N SER A 118 -17.08 -22.12 -0.24
CA SER A 118 -16.64 -23.00 0.83
C SER A 118 -15.19 -22.74 1.27
N MET A 119 -14.30 -22.32 0.35
CA MET A 119 -12.93 -21.92 0.68
C MET A 119 -12.82 -20.51 1.26
N ALA A 120 -13.74 -19.61 0.92
CA ALA A 120 -13.80 -18.27 1.49
C ALA A 120 -14.09 -18.29 3.00
N GLY A 121 -14.80 -19.32 3.49
CA GLY A 121 -15.09 -19.53 4.90
C GLY A 121 -15.87 -18.37 5.55
N PRO A 122 -16.49 -18.58 6.72
CA PRO A 122 -16.93 -17.46 7.54
C PRO A 122 -15.70 -16.62 7.95
N VAL A 123 -15.88 -15.30 8.05
CA VAL A 123 -14.85 -14.42 8.65
C VAL A 123 -14.53 -15.01 10.03
N SER A 124 -13.30 -15.54 10.17
CA SER A 124 -12.88 -16.18 11.41
C SER A 124 -13.11 -15.23 12.58
N THR A 125 -13.59 -15.73 13.72
CA THR A 125 -13.76 -14.96 14.96
C THR A 125 -12.46 -14.24 15.37
N SER A 126 -11.31 -14.83 15.04
CA SER A 126 -9.99 -14.20 15.20
C SER A 126 -9.76 -12.97 14.32
N SER A 127 -10.35 -12.91 13.12
CA SER A 127 -10.29 -11.76 12.22
C SER A 127 -11.16 -10.60 12.72
N LEU A 128 -12.36 -10.91 13.24
CA LEU A 128 -13.24 -9.88 13.80
C LEU A 128 -12.65 -9.30 15.10
N ALA A 129 -12.15 -10.16 15.99
CA ALA A 129 -11.46 -9.74 17.20
C ALA A 129 -10.24 -8.86 16.89
N SER A 130 -9.45 -9.21 15.87
CA SER A 130 -8.32 -8.39 15.42
C SER A 130 -8.76 -7.02 14.87
N PHE A 131 -9.87 -6.96 14.14
CA PHE A 131 -10.43 -5.71 13.63
C PHE A 131 -10.89 -4.81 14.79
N THR A 132 -11.72 -5.33 15.69
CA THR A 132 -12.20 -4.61 16.88
C THR A 132 -11.05 -4.13 17.75
N PHE A 133 -10.03 -4.97 17.96
CA PHE A 133 -8.84 -4.59 18.71
C PHE A 133 -8.11 -3.39 18.08
N LYS A 134 -7.93 -3.37 16.76
CA LYS A 134 -7.28 -2.24 16.07
C LYS A 134 -8.09 -0.94 16.15
N VAL A 135 -9.41 -1.03 16.02
CA VAL A 135 -10.30 0.13 16.22
C VAL A 135 -10.20 0.64 17.65
N ALA A 136 -10.17 -0.24 18.65
CA ALA A 136 -9.99 0.13 20.05
C ALA A 136 -8.62 0.77 20.32
N VAL A 137 -7.55 0.25 19.70
CA VAL A 137 -6.20 0.84 19.78
C VAL A 137 -6.19 2.24 19.19
N ILE A 138 -6.76 2.46 18.00
CA ILE A 138 -6.88 3.79 17.39
C ILE A 138 -7.67 4.71 18.31
N ALA A 139 -8.82 4.28 18.83
CA ALA A 139 -9.62 5.08 19.75
C ALA A 139 -8.86 5.47 21.02
N ALA A 140 -8.09 4.54 21.61
CA ALA A 140 -7.25 4.80 22.77
C ALA A 140 -6.13 5.80 22.46
N ILE A 141 -5.42 5.62 21.33
CA ILE A 141 -4.39 6.57 20.89
C ILE A 141 -5.01 7.95 20.64
N THR A 142 -6.20 8.01 20.04
CA THR A 142 -6.93 9.27 19.81
C THR A 142 -7.22 10.03 21.10
N ARG A 143 -7.50 9.32 22.20
CA ARG A 143 -7.66 9.94 23.53
C ARG A 143 -6.33 10.45 24.09
N LEU A 144 -5.25 9.69 23.89
CA LEU A 144 -3.91 10.06 24.35
C LEU A 144 -3.34 11.28 23.63
N TYR A 145 -3.80 11.57 22.41
CA TYR A 145 -3.36 12.74 21.64
C TYR A 145 -3.55 14.08 22.35
N LYS A 146 -4.50 14.18 23.29
CA LYS A 146 -4.67 15.40 24.10
C LYS A 146 -3.45 15.75 24.96
N TYR A 147 -2.63 14.76 25.29
CA TYR A 147 -1.44 14.91 26.13
C TYR A 147 -0.15 14.87 25.31
N PHE A 148 -0.22 14.95 23.98
CA PHE A 148 0.96 14.75 23.12
C PHE A 148 2.07 15.77 23.36
N HIS A 149 1.73 17.02 23.66
CA HIS A 149 2.75 18.04 23.96
C HIS A 149 3.50 17.76 25.27
N GLU A 150 2.93 16.97 26.18
CA GLU A 150 3.53 16.59 27.46
C GLU A 150 4.37 15.30 27.33
N MET A 151 4.21 14.55 26.24
CA MET A 151 4.91 13.28 26.02
C MET A 151 6.30 13.48 25.42
N HIS A 152 7.24 12.61 25.82
CA HIS A 152 8.55 12.52 25.19
C HIS A 152 8.44 12.22 23.69
N LEU A 153 9.28 12.84 22.85
CA LEU A 153 9.25 12.73 21.39
C LEU A 153 9.14 11.28 20.89
N TYR A 154 10.03 10.39 21.35
CA TYR A 154 10.00 8.99 20.92
C TYR A 154 8.71 8.24 21.28
N VAL A 155 8.04 8.58 22.39
CA VAL A 155 6.75 7.98 22.75
C VAL A 155 5.69 8.39 21.73
N ARG A 156 5.67 9.67 21.35
CA ARG A 156 4.76 10.19 20.32
C ARG A 156 4.99 9.51 18.97
N LEU A 157 6.25 9.35 18.56
CA LEU A 157 6.61 8.69 17.30
C LEU A 157 6.17 7.22 17.27
N VAL A 158 6.34 6.50 18.38
CA VAL A 158 5.85 5.11 18.50
C VAL A 158 4.33 5.07 18.39
N LEU A 159 3.61 5.90 19.15
CA LEU A 159 2.14 5.94 19.12
C LEU A 159 1.62 6.30 17.73
N TYR A 160 2.26 7.24 17.06
CA TYR A 160 1.90 7.63 15.70
C TYR A 160 2.17 6.52 14.68
N GLY A 161 3.31 5.83 14.78
CA GLY A 161 3.59 4.64 13.97
C GLY A 161 2.56 3.53 14.16
N VAL A 162 2.14 3.26 15.40
CA VAL A 162 1.08 2.29 15.70
C VAL A 162 -0.26 2.73 15.12
N HIS A 163 -0.62 4.00 15.25
CA HIS A 163 -1.84 4.54 14.63
C HIS A 163 -1.83 4.31 13.12
N VAL A 164 -0.79 4.79 12.41
CA VAL A 164 -0.69 4.67 10.95
C VAL A 164 -0.75 3.21 10.52
N TRP A 165 -0.05 2.32 11.23
CA TRP A 165 -0.11 0.88 10.98
C TRP A 165 -1.54 0.32 11.11
N CYS A 166 -2.23 0.61 12.21
CA CYS A 166 -3.59 0.14 12.44
C CYS A 166 -4.57 0.70 11.41
N SER A 167 -4.50 2.00 11.10
CA SER A 167 -5.37 2.65 10.11
C SER A 167 -5.15 2.09 8.70
N MET A 168 -3.89 1.86 8.32
CA MET A 168 -3.56 1.20 7.07
C MET A 168 -4.15 -0.21 7.01
N GLU A 169 -3.95 -1.05 8.04
CA GLU A 169 -4.54 -2.39 8.07
C GLU A 169 -6.07 -2.39 8.00
N LEU A 170 -6.74 -1.45 8.67
CA LEU A 170 -8.20 -1.30 8.58
C LEU A 170 -8.66 -0.91 7.18
N LEU A 171 -7.96 0.03 6.53
CA LEU A 171 -8.24 0.46 5.16
C LEU A 171 -8.15 -0.73 4.19
N PHE A 172 -7.08 -1.52 4.27
CA PHE A 172 -6.91 -2.70 3.43
C PHE A 172 -7.91 -3.82 3.76
N ALA A 173 -8.20 -4.05 5.04
CA ALA A 173 -9.19 -5.03 5.47
C ALA A 173 -10.60 -4.66 4.97
N GLY A 174 -10.95 -3.37 5.00
CA GLY A 174 -12.21 -2.84 4.46
C GLY A 174 -12.31 -3.07 2.95
N ALA A 175 -11.26 -2.74 2.19
CA ALA A 175 -11.20 -3.00 0.74
C ALA A 175 -11.35 -4.51 0.43
N ALA A 176 -10.68 -5.37 1.19
CA ALA A 176 -10.79 -6.82 1.03
C ALA A 176 -12.19 -7.35 1.37
N ALA A 177 -12.81 -6.83 2.44
CA ALA A 177 -14.17 -7.20 2.83
C ALA A 177 -15.20 -6.76 1.79
N ALA A 178 -15.06 -5.56 1.23
CA ALA A 178 -15.92 -5.08 0.13
C ALA A 178 -15.81 -6.00 -1.10
N CYS A 179 -14.59 -6.40 -1.48
CA CYS A 179 -14.40 -7.33 -2.59
C CYS A 179 -14.97 -8.72 -2.31
N ARG A 180 -14.81 -9.27 -1.11
CA ARG A 180 -15.46 -10.53 -0.72
C ARG A 180 -16.98 -10.42 -0.77
N GLY A 181 -17.56 -9.32 -0.27
CA GLY A 181 -19.01 -9.12 -0.29
C GLY A 181 -19.59 -9.00 -1.69
N VAL A 182 -18.89 -8.32 -2.60
CA VAL A 182 -19.37 -8.06 -3.97
C VAL A 182 -19.06 -9.19 -4.95
N LEU A 183 -17.86 -9.78 -4.89
CA LEU A 183 -17.41 -10.79 -5.84
C LEU A 183 -17.42 -12.22 -5.29
N GLY A 184 -17.47 -12.41 -3.97
CA GLY A 184 -17.28 -13.72 -3.35
C GLY A 184 -15.86 -14.29 -3.54
N VAL A 185 -14.88 -13.44 -3.83
CA VAL A 185 -13.49 -13.85 -4.12
C VAL A 185 -12.58 -13.49 -2.95
N GLU A 186 -11.68 -14.40 -2.60
CA GLU A 186 -10.66 -14.16 -1.58
C GLU A 186 -9.57 -13.21 -2.07
N VAL A 187 -9.11 -12.38 -1.15
CA VAL A 187 -8.08 -11.37 -1.38
C VAL A 187 -6.83 -11.78 -0.63
N LYS A 188 -5.67 -11.73 -1.30
CA LYS A 188 -4.40 -12.04 -0.63
C LYS A 188 -4.16 -11.07 0.54
N PRO A 189 -3.56 -11.54 1.64
CA PRO A 189 -3.28 -10.67 2.77
C PRO A 189 -2.32 -9.55 2.38
N GLN A 190 -2.53 -8.38 2.96
CA GLN A 190 -1.69 -7.20 2.75
C GLN A 190 -0.34 -7.32 3.47
N PHE A 191 -0.36 -7.91 4.67
CA PHE A 191 0.79 -8.07 5.56
C PHE A 191 0.87 -9.51 6.06
N ASP A 192 2.09 -10.00 6.25
CA ASP A 192 2.35 -11.28 6.92
C ASP A 192 3.31 -11.09 8.10
N LYS A 193 2.75 -10.68 9.24
CA LYS A 193 3.45 -10.55 10.54
C LYS A 193 4.85 -9.92 10.41
N PRO A 194 4.99 -8.68 9.90
CA PRO A 194 6.30 -8.10 9.58
C PRO A 194 7.25 -8.02 10.79
N TYR A 195 6.72 -7.97 12.01
CA TYR A 195 7.49 -7.95 13.25
C TYR A 195 8.27 -9.25 13.54
N VAL A 196 8.02 -10.34 12.81
CA VAL A 196 8.80 -11.59 12.96
C VAL A 196 9.92 -11.73 11.94
N ALA A 197 10.12 -10.73 11.07
CA ALA A 197 11.15 -10.73 10.04
C ALA A 197 12.55 -10.92 10.62
N THR A 198 13.36 -11.78 9.99
CA THR A 198 14.74 -12.03 10.42
C THR A 198 15.79 -11.40 9.50
N SER A 199 15.36 -10.74 8.41
CA SER A 199 16.24 -10.05 7.47
C SER A 199 15.48 -8.94 6.75
N LEU A 200 16.18 -8.01 6.12
CA LEU A 200 15.55 -6.97 5.30
C LEU A 200 14.86 -7.56 4.08
N GLN A 201 15.43 -8.62 3.51
CA GLN A 201 14.77 -9.37 2.43
C GLN A 201 13.43 -9.96 2.86
N ASP A 202 13.37 -10.58 4.05
CA ASP A 202 12.14 -11.18 4.57
C ASP A 202 11.09 -10.11 4.87
N PHE A 203 11.52 -9.01 5.50
CA PHE A 203 10.64 -7.89 5.83
C PHE A 203 9.97 -7.29 4.57
N TRP A 204 10.76 -6.77 3.63
CA TRP A 204 10.24 -6.06 2.45
C TRP A 204 9.67 -7.00 1.39
N GLY A 205 10.25 -8.18 1.21
CA GLY A 205 9.91 -9.08 0.10
C GLY A 205 8.72 -9.99 0.36
N ARG A 206 8.44 -10.31 1.64
CA ARG A 206 7.50 -11.37 2.02
C ARG A 206 6.50 -11.02 3.09
N ARG A 207 6.66 -9.88 3.78
CA ARG A 207 5.84 -9.56 4.96
C ARG A 207 5.20 -8.18 4.94
N TRP A 208 5.88 -7.20 4.36
CA TRP A 208 5.40 -5.82 4.29
C TRP A 208 4.75 -5.52 2.94
N ASN A 209 3.49 -5.06 2.96
CA ASN A 209 2.76 -4.52 1.81
C ASN A 209 2.89 -5.38 0.53
N LEU A 210 2.35 -6.60 0.59
CA LEU A 210 2.54 -7.61 -0.47
C LEU A 210 2.07 -7.16 -1.86
N PRO A 211 0.92 -6.46 -2.03
CA PRO A 211 0.52 -5.95 -3.33
C PRO A 211 1.47 -4.91 -3.91
N VAL A 212 2.06 -4.02 -3.08
CA VAL A 212 3.10 -3.10 -3.56
C VAL A 212 4.35 -3.88 -3.95
N SER A 213 4.79 -4.83 -3.13
CA SER A 213 5.97 -5.64 -3.44
C SER A 213 5.79 -6.46 -4.73
N ALA A 214 4.59 -6.94 -5.00
CA ALA A 214 4.27 -7.66 -6.22
C ALA A 214 4.18 -6.74 -7.46
N ILE A 215 3.55 -5.56 -7.34
CA ILE A 215 3.49 -4.61 -8.46
C ILE A 215 4.87 -4.12 -8.84
N LEU A 216 5.70 -3.77 -7.86
CA LEU A 216 7.08 -3.31 -8.08
C LEU A 216 7.96 -4.43 -8.63
N ARG A 217 7.71 -5.67 -8.23
CA ARG A 217 8.42 -6.83 -8.79
C ARG A 217 8.19 -6.92 -10.30
N ALA A 218 6.92 -6.87 -10.71
CA ALA A 218 6.53 -6.98 -12.11
C ALA A 218 6.91 -5.75 -12.94
N SER A 219 6.81 -4.54 -12.40
CA SER A 219 7.03 -3.30 -13.16
C SER A 219 8.47 -2.80 -13.16
N VAL A 220 9.25 -3.09 -12.11
CA VAL A 220 10.61 -2.55 -11.94
C VAL A 220 11.65 -3.65 -11.77
N TYR A 221 11.49 -4.52 -10.77
CA TYR A 221 12.52 -5.49 -10.40
C TYR A 221 12.87 -6.44 -11.55
N ASP A 222 11.88 -7.15 -12.09
CA ASP A 222 12.11 -8.17 -13.13
C ASP A 222 12.68 -7.56 -14.42
N PRO A 223 12.12 -6.44 -14.96
CA PRO A 223 12.67 -5.80 -16.15
C PRO A 223 14.10 -5.26 -15.97
N VAL A 224 14.40 -4.65 -14.82
CA VAL A 224 15.75 -4.11 -14.55
C VAL A 224 16.73 -5.24 -14.28
N ARG A 225 16.33 -6.25 -13.50
CA ARG A 225 17.16 -7.43 -13.23
C ARG A 225 17.57 -8.14 -14.52
N ALA A 226 16.63 -8.31 -15.45
CA ALA A 226 16.90 -8.97 -16.73
C ALA A 226 17.96 -8.24 -17.58
N ARG A 227 18.14 -6.92 -17.39
CA ARG A 227 19.07 -6.10 -18.18
C ARG A 227 20.36 -5.73 -17.45
N ALA A 228 20.28 -5.48 -16.15
CA ALA A 228 21.35 -4.86 -15.36
C ALA A 228 21.76 -5.67 -14.12
N GLY A 229 21.20 -6.87 -13.93
CA GLY A 229 21.55 -7.75 -12.82
C GLY A 229 20.71 -7.56 -11.56
N LYS A 230 20.88 -8.49 -10.61
CA LYS A 230 20.03 -8.62 -9.43
C LYS A 230 20.09 -7.37 -8.54
N GLU A 231 21.29 -6.86 -8.30
CA GLU A 231 21.58 -5.74 -7.41
C GLU A 231 20.95 -4.46 -7.94
N ALA A 232 21.10 -4.19 -9.24
CA ALA A 232 20.47 -3.06 -9.92
C ALA A 232 18.94 -3.15 -9.84
N GLY A 233 18.37 -4.35 -10.03
CA GLY A 233 16.93 -4.58 -9.87
C GLY A 233 16.43 -4.22 -8.46
N VAL A 234 17.17 -4.60 -7.42
CA VAL A 234 16.84 -4.26 -6.02
C VAL A 234 16.89 -2.75 -5.83
N VAL A 235 18.00 -2.10 -6.15
CA VAL A 235 18.17 -0.66 -5.92
C VAL A 235 17.12 0.14 -6.70
N ALA A 236 16.88 -0.18 -7.97
CA ALA A 236 15.85 0.48 -8.77
C ALA A 236 14.45 0.32 -8.17
N THR A 237 14.12 -0.87 -7.65
CA THR A 237 12.84 -1.12 -6.98
C THR A 237 12.65 -0.23 -5.77
N PHE A 238 13.69 -0.11 -4.93
CA PHE A 238 13.63 0.75 -3.76
C PHE A 238 13.60 2.24 -4.12
N VAL A 239 14.33 2.69 -5.14
CA VAL A 239 14.26 4.07 -5.63
C VAL A 239 12.85 4.40 -6.13
N VAL A 240 12.24 3.55 -6.97
CA VAL A 240 10.88 3.76 -7.45
C VAL A 240 9.88 3.74 -6.29
N SER A 241 10.05 2.83 -5.32
CA SER A 241 9.23 2.84 -4.09
C SER A 241 9.37 4.17 -3.34
N GLY A 242 10.59 4.68 -3.18
CA GLY A 242 10.86 5.95 -2.52
C GLY A 242 10.24 7.15 -3.23
N LEU A 243 10.30 7.20 -4.56
CA LEU A 243 9.64 8.23 -5.36
C LEU A 243 8.12 8.19 -5.20
N MET A 244 7.54 6.99 -5.14
CA MET A 244 6.11 6.87 -4.91
C MET A 244 5.72 7.28 -3.49
N HIS A 245 6.57 7.05 -2.49
CA HIS A 245 6.33 7.54 -1.13
C HIS A 245 6.52 9.05 -1.02
N GLU A 246 7.46 9.67 -1.73
CA GLU A 246 7.50 11.15 -1.88
C GLU A 246 6.19 11.66 -2.47
N ALA A 247 5.68 11.02 -3.52
CA ALA A 247 4.38 11.38 -4.09
C ALA A 247 3.25 11.22 -3.06
N LEU A 248 3.22 10.14 -2.27
CA LEU A 248 2.22 9.96 -1.21
C LEU A 248 2.32 11.05 -0.13
N VAL A 249 3.53 11.44 0.27
CA VAL A 249 3.74 12.57 1.18
C VAL A 249 3.22 13.85 0.55
N TYR A 250 3.54 14.13 -0.71
CA TYR A 250 2.97 15.27 -1.45
C TYR A 250 1.44 15.24 -1.47
N TYR A 251 0.81 14.10 -1.80
CA TYR A 251 -0.65 14.00 -1.76
C TYR A 251 -1.19 14.19 -0.35
N PHE A 252 -0.45 13.82 0.68
CA PHE A 252 -0.86 13.99 2.05
C PHE A 252 -0.73 15.46 2.51
N THR A 253 0.40 16.10 2.24
CA THR A 253 0.78 17.43 2.75
C THR A 253 0.52 18.60 1.79
N LEU A 254 0.45 18.35 0.49
CA LEU A 254 0.52 19.31 -0.62
C LEU A 254 1.81 20.14 -0.68
N GLU A 255 2.85 19.70 0.03
CA GLU A 255 4.16 20.37 0.02
C GLU A 255 5.11 19.73 -0.96
N PRO A 256 6.04 20.50 -1.55
CA PRO A 256 7.03 19.97 -2.46
C PRO A 256 7.83 18.82 -1.80
N PRO A 257 8.16 17.78 -2.57
CA PRO A 257 8.91 16.64 -2.05
C PRO A 257 10.30 17.07 -1.60
N THR A 258 10.71 16.59 -0.43
CA THR A 258 11.96 16.96 0.25
C THR A 258 13.04 15.89 0.13
N GLY A 259 12.68 14.69 -0.33
CA GLY A 259 13.60 13.60 -0.66
C GLY A 259 13.91 12.65 0.49
N GLU A 260 13.40 12.87 1.71
CA GLU A 260 13.65 11.96 2.83
C GLU A 260 13.03 10.58 2.60
N MET A 261 11.92 10.46 1.87
CA MET A 261 11.33 9.15 1.54
C MET A 261 12.20 8.40 0.54
N VAL A 262 12.72 9.07 -0.49
CA VAL A 262 13.69 8.46 -1.41
C VAL A 262 14.94 8.00 -0.65
N ALA A 263 15.47 8.83 0.25
CA ALA A 263 16.63 8.50 1.07
C ALA A 263 16.36 7.26 1.95
N PHE A 264 15.19 7.18 2.60
CA PHE A 264 14.78 6.03 3.40
C PHE A 264 14.80 4.74 2.57
N PHE A 265 14.06 4.71 1.45
CA PHE A 265 13.97 3.48 0.66
C PHE A 265 15.31 3.13 0.02
N LEU A 266 16.07 4.09 -0.47
CA LEU A 266 17.41 3.85 -1.04
C LEU A 266 18.35 3.23 0.01
N LEU A 267 18.37 3.77 1.23
CA LEU A 267 19.15 3.20 2.34
C LEU A 267 18.77 1.75 2.60
N HIS A 268 17.48 1.45 2.71
CA HIS A 268 17.00 0.08 2.89
C HIS A 268 17.37 -0.84 1.71
N GLY A 269 17.31 -0.35 0.48
CA GLY A 269 17.70 -1.09 -0.72
C GLY A 269 19.20 -1.42 -0.75
N VAL A 270 20.05 -0.45 -0.44
CA VAL A 270 21.51 -0.66 -0.32
C VAL A 270 21.84 -1.61 0.82
N CYS A 271 21.23 -1.43 2.00
CA CYS A 271 21.41 -2.34 3.13
C CYS A 271 20.95 -3.77 2.81
N ARG A 272 19.88 -3.94 2.03
CA ARG A 272 19.49 -5.26 1.52
C ARG A 272 20.61 -5.82 0.63
N VAL A 273 21.08 -5.08 -0.37
CA VAL A 273 22.15 -5.59 -1.26
C VAL A 273 23.40 -5.96 -0.45
N ALA A 274 23.76 -5.16 0.55
CA ALA A 274 24.84 -5.44 1.48
C ALA A 274 24.57 -6.72 2.30
N GLU A 275 23.36 -6.93 2.80
CA GLU A 275 22.94 -8.14 3.52
C GLU A 275 23.16 -9.41 2.67
N ASP A 276 22.72 -9.38 1.41
CA ASP A 276 22.92 -10.47 0.44
C ASP A 276 24.40 -10.74 0.14
N TRP A 277 25.23 -9.71 0.14
CA TRP A 277 26.66 -9.81 -0.16
C TRP A 277 27.48 -10.27 1.06
N CYS A 278 27.15 -9.78 2.25
CA CYS A 278 27.87 -10.05 3.49
C CYS A 278 27.55 -11.43 4.07
N ALA A 279 26.27 -11.87 4.02
CA ALA A 279 25.86 -13.09 4.69
C ALA A 279 26.68 -14.34 4.27
N PRO A 280 26.90 -14.64 2.97
CA PRO A 280 27.73 -15.79 2.58
C PRO A 280 29.20 -15.64 3.00
N ARG A 281 29.74 -14.41 3.01
CA ARG A 281 31.14 -14.13 3.37
C ARG A 281 31.39 -14.33 4.86
N TRP A 282 30.45 -13.92 5.70
CA TRP A 282 30.52 -14.15 7.14
C TRP A 282 30.46 -15.65 7.44
N THR A 283 29.56 -16.38 6.78
CA THR A 283 29.51 -17.84 6.89
C THR A 283 30.83 -18.49 6.46
N ALA A 284 31.42 -18.05 5.34
CA ALA A 284 32.72 -18.54 4.88
C ALA A 284 33.88 -18.22 5.86
N ARG A 285 33.77 -17.15 6.64
CA ARG A 285 34.73 -16.78 7.70
C ARG A 285 34.47 -17.48 9.04
N GLY A 286 33.52 -18.43 9.08
CA GLY A 286 33.15 -19.19 10.27
C GLY A 286 32.24 -18.44 11.24
N TRP A 287 31.68 -17.29 10.86
CA TRP A 287 30.76 -16.54 11.70
C TRP A 287 29.34 -17.09 11.52
N PRO A 288 28.72 -17.66 12.57
CA PRO A 288 27.37 -18.21 12.47
C PRO A 288 26.35 -17.09 12.23
N ALA A 289 25.26 -17.43 11.55
CA ALA A 289 24.14 -16.51 11.40
C ALA A 289 23.60 -16.12 12.79
N PRO A 290 23.18 -14.85 12.99
CA PRO A 290 22.63 -14.42 14.26
C PRO A 290 21.40 -15.26 14.65
N PRO A 291 21.20 -15.56 15.94
CA PRO A 291 19.98 -16.22 16.40
C PRO A 291 18.73 -15.46 15.95
N ARG A 292 17.66 -16.18 15.61
CA ARG A 292 16.44 -15.58 15.02
C ARG A 292 15.87 -14.41 15.82
N HIS A 293 15.89 -14.49 17.15
CA HIS A 293 15.40 -13.42 18.02
C HIS A 293 16.27 -12.17 17.94
N VAL A 294 17.59 -12.32 17.90
CA VAL A 294 18.53 -11.21 17.73
C VAL A 294 18.32 -10.57 16.37
N ALA A 295 18.21 -11.37 15.30
CA ALA A 295 17.97 -10.87 13.96
C ALA A 295 16.65 -10.07 13.86
N ARG A 296 15.58 -10.55 14.50
CA ARG A 296 14.29 -9.83 14.57
C ARG A 296 14.44 -8.47 15.25
N VAL A 297 15.08 -8.44 16.41
CA VAL A 297 15.31 -7.19 17.14
C VAL A 297 16.14 -6.22 16.29
N LEU A 298 17.18 -6.70 15.62
CA LEU A 298 18.01 -5.87 14.74
C LEU A 298 17.22 -5.28 13.56
N VAL A 299 16.40 -6.09 12.87
CA VAL A 299 15.56 -5.61 11.77
C VAL A 299 14.55 -4.57 12.25
N LEU A 300 13.90 -4.83 13.38
CA LEU A 300 12.94 -3.89 13.98
C LEU A 300 13.61 -2.59 14.42
N LEU A 301 14.74 -2.66 15.13
CA LEU A 301 15.47 -1.48 15.56
C LEU A 301 15.97 -0.66 14.37
N PHE A 302 16.50 -1.32 13.34
CA PHE A 302 16.92 -0.65 12.11
C PHE A 302 15.74 0.06 11.44
N PHE A 303 14.63 -0.64 11.22
CA PHE A 303 13.42 -0.06 10.63
C PHE A 303 12.87 1.11 11.45
N MET A 304 12.82 0.98 12.78
CA MET A 304 12.32 2.03 13.67
C MET A 304 13.23 3.25 13.66
N ALA A 305 14.55 3.06 13.76
CA ALA A 305 15.52 4.14 13.73
C ALA A 305 15.45 4.92 12.42
N THR A 306 15.47 4.24 11.27
CA THR A 306 15.38 4.89 9.96
C THR A 306 14.02 5.56 9.75
N SER A 307 12.92 4.96 10.23
CA SER A 307 11.58 5.57 10.16
C SER A 307 11.51 6.86 10.97
N PHE A 308 12.04 6.86 12.20
CA PHE A 308 12.11 8.05 13.06
C PHE A 308 12.91 9.19 12.44
N SER A 309 13.99 8.86 11.72
CA SER A 309 14.86 9.87 11.13
C SER A 309 14.42 10.37 9.75
N LEU A 310 13.67 9.58 8.97
CA LEU A 310 13.40 9.90 7.56
C LEU A 310 11.91 9.87 7.17
N ILE A 311 11.09 9.02 7.80
CA ILE A 311 9.66 8.93 7.47
C ILE A 311 8.84 9.96 8.23
N PHE A 312 9.06 10.09 9.54
CA PHE A 312 8.23 10.96 10.37
C PHE A 312 8.51 12.46 10.20
N PRO A 313 9.76 12.95 10.02
CA PRO A 313 10.02 14.39 9.95
C PRO A 313 9.19 15.16 8.91
N PRO A 314 9.00 14.68 7.67
CA PRO A 314 8.13 15.34 6.71
C PRO A 314 6.67 15.46 7.15
N VAL A 315 6.21 14.56 8.02
CA VAL A 315 4.80 14.43 8.41
C VAL A 315 4.44 15.31 9.60
N TYR A 316 5.38 15.57 10.52
CA TYR A 316 5.14 16.42 11.70
C TYR A 316 5.75 17.83 11.59
N ARG A 317 6.53 18.12 10.54
CA ARG A 317 7.02 19.49 10.28
C ARG A 317 5.82 20.44 10.24
N GLU A 318 5.87 21.50 11.04
CA GLU A 318 4.85 22.57 11.14
C GLU A 318 3.50 22.20 11.80
N GLY A 319 3.46 21.25 12.74
CA GLY A 319 2.23 21.02 13.55
C GLY A 319 1.10 20.29 12.81
N ARG A 320 1.39 19.71 11.64
CA ARG A 320 0.46 18.93 10.81
C ARG A 320 -0.04 17.64 11.47
N GLU A 321 0.56 17.26 12.58
CA GLU A 321 0.00 16.24 13.47
C GLU A 321 -1.43 16.61 13.86
N GLU A 322 -1.72 17.86 14.21
CA GLU A 322 -3.05 18.31 14.64
C GLU A 322 -4.13 18.13 13.57
N MET A 323 -3.78 18.28 12.29
CA MET A 323 -4.69 18.02 11.17
C MET A 323 -5.07 16.53 11.09
N LEU A 324 -4.09 15.63 11.27
CA LEU A 324 -4.33 14.18 11.34
C LEU A 324 -5.16 13.80 12.55
N LEU A 325 -4.90 14.44 13.69
CA LEU A 325 -5.65 14.22 14.92
C LEU A 325 -7.13 14.51 14.70
N LYS A 326 -7.41 15.65 14.07
CA LYS A 326 -8.77 16.08 13.77
C LYS A 326 -9.46 15.13 12.80
N GLU A 327 -8.85 14.84 11.65
CA GLU A 327 -9.45 13.92 10.66
C GLU A 327 -9.68 12.51 11.23
N SER A 328 -8.77 12.03 12.08
CA SER A 328 -8.91 10.70 12.71
C SER A 328 -10.01 10.68 13.77
N ALA A 329 -10.19 11.76 14.53
CA ALA A 329 -11.27 11.91 15.49
C ALA A 329 -12.63 11.98 14.77
N ASP A 330 -12.73 12.81 13.73
CA ASP A 330 -13.95 12.96 12.91
C ASP A 330 -14.36 11.62 12.27
N ALA A 331 -13.39 10.86 11.74
CA ALA A 331 -13.64 9.55 11.15
C ALA A 331 -14.14 8.52 12.18
N LEU A 332 -13.59 8.54 13.40
CA LEU A 332 -14.00 7.65 14.47
C LEU A 332 -15.40 7.99 14.98
N GLU A 333 -15.72 9.28 15.12
CA GLU A 333 -17.06 9.75 15.47
C GLU A 333 -18.10 9.33 14.41
N ALA A 334 -17.79 9.53 13.12
CA ALA A 334 -18.64 9.08 12.02
C ALA A 334 -18.85 7.57 12.03
N PHE A 335 -17.80 6.79 12.31
CA PHE A 335 -17.88 5.33 12.42
C PHE A 335 -18.85 4.91 13.55
N PHE A 336 -18.71 5.49 14.75
CA PHE A 336 -19.61 5.16 15.86
C PHE A 336 -21.03 5.68 15.63
N ALA A 337 -21.21 6.87 15.05
CA ALA A 337 -22.52 7.39 14.71
C ALA A 337 -23.25 6.49 13.69
N GLY A 338 -22.54 5.94 12.70
CA GLY A 338 -23.10 5.02 11.71
C GLY A 338 -23.38 3.60 12.23
N VAL A 339 -22.80 3.20 13.36
CA VAL A 339 -23.05 1.89 14.01
C VAL A 339 -24.24 1.95 14.98
N VAL A 340 -24.63 3.15 15.43
CA VAL A 340 -25.72 3.38 16.40
C VAL A 340 -27.08 3.66 15.73
N VAL A 341 -27.15 3.67 14.37
CA VAL A 341 -28.39 3.89 13.59
C VAL A 341 -28.96 2.58 13.07
#